data_AF-A0A920T3U7-F1
#
_entry.id   AF-A0A920T3U7-F1
#
_cell.length_a   1.000
_cell.length_b   1.000
_cell.length_c   1.000
_cell.angle_alpha   90.00
_cell.angle_beta   90.00
_cell.angle_gamma   90.00
#
_symmetry.space_group_name_H-M   'P 1'
#
loop_
_entity.id
_entity.type
_entity.pdbx_description
1 polymer ?
#
loop_
_entity_poly.entity_id
_entity_poly.type
_entity_poly.pdbx_seq_one_letter_code
_entity_poly.pdbx_strand_id
1 'polypeptide(L)'
;MFGFSARSVSDILFWVTRKKWLILSFLLSISFFYVPSPDGLSPEGHRTLIIVLVALILIISESIPLPGVAILILIMEVILGVDTADGVASSFMSDAVFFIMGSLMLAVSLVHQGLDKRLALLVINITGNKTWSIVLGFVGISAFLSSFIGEHTVGAMMLPVALALIRNAGLSTTQATKLSTLLLFSIAYGCAIGSIGTPSGGGEM
;
A
#
# COMPACT_ATOMS: atom_id res chain seq x y z
N MET A 1 39.47 -2.02 26.01
CA MET A 1 38.45 -3.05 26.26
C MET A 1 37.11 -2.56 25.71
N PHE A 2 36.88 -2.75 24.40
CA PHE A 2 35.55 -2.70 23.78
C PHE A 2 35.59 -3.75 22.65
N GLY A 3 35.23 -4.98 23.00
CA GLY A 3 35.25 -6.12 22.08
C GLY A 3 33.99 -6.12 21.22
N PHE A 4 33.96 -5.28 20.17
CA PHE A 4 32.96 -5.42 19.12
C PHE A 4 33.38 -6.60 18.23
N SER A 5 32.64 -7.71 18.31
CA SER A 5 32.83 -8.88 17.45
C SER A 5 32.64 -8.48 15.97
N ALA A 6 33.46 -9.04 15.07
CA ALA A 6 33.40 -8.74 13.63
C ALA A 6 32.00 -8.97 13.00
N ARG A 7 31.21 -9.89 13.57
CA ARG A 7 29.79 -10.10 13.19
C ARG A 7 28.88 -8.93 13.60
N SER A 8 29.09 -8.35 14.77
CA SER A 8 28.32 -7.18 15.22
C SER A 8 28.59 -5.98 14.32
N VAL A 9 29.84 -5.79 13.88
CA VAL A 9 30.21 -4.71 12.96
C VAL A 9 29.59 -4.94 11.57
N SER A 10 29.56 -6.18 11.06
CA SER A 10 28.90 -6.48 9.78
C SER A 10 27.38 -6.33 9.84
N ASP A 11 26.75 -6.71 10.94
CA ASP A 11 25.29 -6.57 11.13
C ASP A 11 24.89 -5.09 11.23
N ILE A 12 25.69 -4.29 11.94
CA ILE A 12 25.52 -2.84 12.01
C ILE A 12 25.74 -2.20 10.64
N LEU A 13 26.81 -2.56 9.91
CA LEU A 13 27.06 -2.04 8.57
C LEU A 13 25.96 -2.43 7.58
N PHE A 14 25.46 -3.66 7.62
CA PHE A 14 24.34 -4.12 6.79
C PHE A 14 23.06 -3.35 7.12
N TRP A 15 22.77 -3.16 8.41
CA TRP A 15 21.63 -2.36 8.87
C TRP A 15 21.73 -0.89 8.46
N VAL A 16 22.91 -0.27 8.63
CA VAL A 16 23.19 1.12 8.22
C VAL A 16 23.11 1.26 6.71
N THR A 17 23.62 0.31 5.92
CA THR A 17 23.56 0.37 4.45
C THR A 17 22.12 0.23 3.95
N ARG A 18 21.30 -0.59 4.62
CA ARG A 18 19.88 -0.79 4.31
C ARG A 18 19.01 0.39 4.76
N LYS A 19 19.37 1.07 5.85
CA LYS A 19 18.64 2.22 6.42
C LYS A 19 19.35 3.57 6.25
N LYS A 20 20.30 3.65 5.31
CA LYS A 20 21.10 4.86 5.06
C LYS A 20 20.22 6.08 4.79
N TRP A 21 19.08 5.87 4.12
CA TRP A 21 18.13 6.92 3.78
C TRP A 21 17.40 7.47 5.00
N LEU A 22 17.12 6.63 5.99
CA LEU A 22 16.59 7.08 7.27
C LEU A 22 17.59 7.98 8.00
N ILE A 23 18.84 7.53 8.13
CA ILE A 23 19.89 8.33 8.79
C ILE A 23 20.12 9.64 8.03
N LEU A 24 20.17 9.58 6.70
CA LEU A 24 20.34 10.76 5.84
C LEU A 24 19.18 11.74 6.03
N SER A 25 17.93 11.28 6.08
CA SER A 25 16.76 12.14 6.26
C SER A 25 16.79 12.90 7.59
N PHE A 26 17.18 12.23 8.68
CA PHE A 26 17.35 12.88 9.99
C PHE A 26 18.51 13.87 10.01
N LEU A 27 19.66 13.52 9.41
CA LEU A 27 20.79 14.44 9.30
C LEU A 27 20.42 15.67 8.47
N LEU A 28 19.66 15.49 7.40
CA LEU A 28 19.14 16.56 6.58
C LEU A 28 18.20 17.45 7.41
N SER A 29 17.27 16.86 8.16
CA SER A 29 16.36 17.60 9.05
C SER A 29 17.11 18.47 10.05
N ILE A 30 18.15 17.92 10.69
CA ILE A 30 18.99 18.67 11.64
C ILE A 30 19.70 19.82 10.91
N SER A 31 20.26 19.55 9.74
CA SER A 31 20.93 20.59 8.94
C SER A 31 19.98 21.74 8.57
N PHE A 32 18.77 21.44 8.11
CA PHE A 32 17.77 22.46 7.74
C PHE A 32 17.19 23.20 8.95
N PHE A 33 17.18 22.58 10.13
CA PHE A 33 16.74 23.24 11.36
C PHE A 33 17.67 24.39 11.76
N TYR A 34 18.98 24.27 11.50
CA TYR A 34 19.95 25.35 11.76
C TYR A 34 20.00 26.42 10.66
N VAL A 35 19.35 26.20 9.51
CA VAL A 35 19.24 27.21 8.46
C VAL A 35 18.14 28.21 8.87
N PRO A 36 18.42 29.53 8.85
CA PRO A 36 17.41 30.54 9.18
C PRO A 36 16.21 30.45 8.23
N SER A 37 15.01 30.65 8.78
CA SER A 37 13.76 30.63 8.03
C SER A 37 13.79 31.68 6.91
N PRO A 38 13.41 31.34 5.67
CA PRO A 38 13.30 32.30 4.58
C PRO A 38 12.37 33.48 4.94
N ASP A 39 12.70 34.67 4.44
CA ASP A 39 11.91 35.88 4.69
C ASP A 39 10.46 35.69 4.22
N GLY A 40 9.50 35.86 5.14
CA GLY A 40 8.06 35.70 4.88
C GLY A 40 7.46 34.36 5.31
N LEU A 41 8.25 33.40 5.81
CA LEU A 41 7.74 32.13 6.35
C LEU A 41 7.66 32.16 7.88
N SER A 42 6.58 31.62 8.46
CA SER A 42 6.52 31.46 9.92
C SER A 42 7.52 30.38 10.39
N PRO A 43 8.03 30.47 11.63
CA PRO A 43 8.89 29.44 12.19
C PRO A 43 8.24 28.04 12.19
N GLU A 44 6.93 27.96 12.42
CA GLU A 44 6.17 26.70 12.36
C GLU A 44 6.08 26.17 10.93
N GLY A 45 5.88 27.05 9.94
CA GLY A 45 5.86 26.68 8.52
C GLY A 45 7.18 26.11 8.03
N HIS A 46 8.31 26.68 8.48
CA HIS A 46 9.65 26.16 8.16
C HIS A 46 9.85 24.74 8.73
N ARG A 47 9.44 24.53 9.98
CA ARG A 47 9.52 23.21 10.64
C ARG A 47 8.63 22.18 9.95
N THR A 48 7.44 22.57 9.53
CA THR A 48 6.52 21.71 8.78
C THR A 48 7.14 21.27 7.44
N LEU A 49 7.80 22.19 6.72
CA LEU A 49 8.52 21.84 5.48
C LEU A 49 9.65 20.83 5.71
N ILE A 50 10.38 20.95 6.83
CA ILE A 50 11.41 19.98 7.20
C ILE A 50 10.79 18.58 7.38
N ILE A 51 9.66 18.49 8.08
CA ILE A 51 8.94 17.22 8.29
C ILE A 51 8.47 16.63 6.96
N VAL A 52 7.90 17.44 6.06
CA VAL A 52 7.47 17.02 4.73
C VAL A 52 8.65 16.48 3.90
N LEU A 53 9.80 17.16 3.93
CA LEU A 53 11.00 16.68 3.22
C LEU A 53 11.48 15.32 3.75
N VAL A 54 11.50 15.14 5.08
CA VAL A 54 11.85 13.86 5.70
C VAL A 54 10.86 12.77 5.28
N ALA A 55 9.56 13.06 5.34
CA ALA A 55 8.51 12.13 4.93
C ALA A 55 8.68 11.69 3.46
N LEU A 56 8.89 12.65 2.55
CA LEU A 56 9.09 12.35 1.12
C LEU A 56 10.32 11.49 0.87
N ILE A 57 11.45 11.79 1.51
CA ILE A 57 12.67 10.96 1.38
C ILE A 57 12.40 9.54 1.87
N LEU A 58 11.70 9.37 2.99
CA LEU A 58 11.42 8.06 3.57
C LEU A 58 10.41 7.25 2.74
N ILE A 59 9.39 7.91 2.18
CA ILE A 59 8.39 7.29 1.30
C ILE A 59 9.06 6.83 0.00
N ILE A 60 9.79 7.72 -0.68
CA ILE A 60 10.44 7.40 -1.96
C ILE A 60 11.54 6.34 -1.81
N SER A 61 12.28 6.39 -0.69
CA SER A 61 13.35 5.41 -0.44
C SER A 61 12.87 4.09 0.15
N GLU A 62 11.59 3.99 0.54
CA GLU A 62 10.99 2.83 1.22
C GLU A 62 11.84 2.30 2.39
N SER A 63 12.52 3.20 3.11
CA SER A 63 13.52 2.78 4.12
C SER A 63 12.88 2.13 5.36
N ILE A 64 11.63 2.48 5.65
CA ILE A 64 10.77 1.91 6.67
C ILE A 64 9.35 1.74 6.12
N PRO A 65 8.51 0.86 6.72
CA PRO A 65 7.13 0.71 6.31
C PRO A 65 6.36 2.04 6.38
N LEU A 66 5.42 2.28 5.46
CA LEU A 66 4.59 3.49 5.43
C LEU A 66 3.93 3.84 6.78
N PRO A 67 3.36 2.89 7.55
CA PRO A 67 2.84 3.20 8.88
C PRO A 67 3.90 3.73 9.85
N GLY A 68 5.15 3.26 9.70
CA GLY A 68 6.28 3.76 10.47
C GLY A 68 6.66 5.19 10.12
N VAL A 69 6.53 5.58 8.83
CA VAL A 69 6.72 6.98 8.41
C VAL A 69 5.64 7.87 9.02
N ALA A 70 4.38 7.44 8.98
CA ALA A 70 3.26 8.17 9.56
C ALA A 70 3.45 8.44 11.07
N ILE A 71 3.87 7.42 11.83
CA ILE A 71 4.21 7.59 13.26
C ILE A 71 5.40 8.52 13.46
N LEU A 72 6.40 8.47 12.58
CA LEU A 72 7.55 9.35 12.68
C LEU A 72 7.17 10.82 12.48
N ILE A 73 6.28 11.11 11.51
CA ILE A 73 5.76 12.46 11.26
C ILE A 73 5.11 13.02 12.53
N LEU A 74 4.21 12.24 13.18
CA LEU A 74 3.58 12.61 14.45
C LEU A 74 4.60 13.01 15.52
N ILE A 75 5.63 12.18 15.69
CA ILE A 75 6.69 12.41 16.69
C ILE A 75 7.47 13.68 16.34
N MET A 76 7.79 13.90 15.07
CA MET A 76 8.54 15.06 14.63
C MET A 76 7.74 16.37 14.77
N GLU A 77 6.42 16.36 14.54
CA GLU A 77 5.57 17.54 14.74
C GLU A 77 5.60 18.02 16.20
N VAL A 78 5.54 17.08 17.16
CA VAL A 78 5.62 17.40 18.59
C VAL A 78 7.03 17.82 19.01
N ILE A 79 8.07 17.11 18.56
CA ILE A 79 9.47 17.42 18.93
C ILE A 79 9.92 18.77 18.36
N LEU A 80 9.53 19.08 17.12
CA LEU A 80 9.85 20.36 16.49
C LEU A 80 8.92 21.48 16.98
N GLY A 81 7.92 21.19 17.81
CA GLY A 81 6.99 22.18 18.34
C GLY A 81 6.15 22.84 17.25
N VAL A 82 5.68 22.06 16.28
CA VAL A 82 4.72 22.47 15.25
C VAL A 82 3.31 22.51 15.84
N ASP A 83 2.94 21.47 16.60
CA ASP A 83 1.66 21.37 17.29
C ASP A 83 1.79 20.50 18.57
N THR A 84 0.78 20.53 19.43
CA THR A 84 0.65 19.75 20.66
C THR A 84 0.37 18.27 20.38
N ALA A 85 0.71 17.40 21.33
CA ALA A 85 0.42 15.97 21.20
C ALA A 85 -1.07 15.67 20.96
N ASP A 86 -1.97 16.42 21.62
CA ASP A 86 -3.41 16.25 21.45
C ASP A 86 -3.89 16.75 20.07
N GLY A 87 -3.37 17.89 19.59
CA GLY A 87 -3.69 18.43 18.26
C GLY A 87 -3.26 17.49 17.12
N VAL A 88 -2.03 17.01 17.21
CA VAL A 88 -1.43 16.05 16.28
C VAL A 88 -2.18 14.70 16.31
N ALA A 89 -2.56 14.20 17.48
CA ALA A 89 -3.37 12.98 17.61
C ALA A 89 -4.78 13.14 17.03
N SER A 90 -5.40 14.31 17.18
CA SER A 90 -6.74 14.59 16.62
C SER A 90 -6.74 14.56 15.09
N SER A 91 -5.64 14.97 14.46
CA SER A 91 -5.48 14.97 13.01
C SER A 91 -5.43 13.57 12.40
N PHE A 92 -5.04 12.55 13.18
CA PHE A 92 -5.00 11.15 12.74
C PHE A 92 -6.35 10.43 12.78
N MET A 93 -7.31 10.94 13.56
CA MET A 93 -8.61 10.30 13.79
C MET A 93 -9.74 11.08 13.11
N SER A 94 -9.59 11.28 11.80
CA SER A 94 -10.61 11.96 10.99
C SER A 94 -11.76 11.03 10.60
N ASP A 95 -12.91 11.61 10.24
CA ASP A 95 -14.07 10.88 9.74
C ASP A 95 -13.73 9.99 8.53
N ALA A 96 -12.79 10.44 7.68
CA ALA A 96 -12.31 9.67 6.54
C ALA A 96 -11.57 8.39 6.98
N VAL A 97 -10.75 8.47 8.03
CA VAL A 97 -10.03 7.31 8.57
C VAL A 97 -11.02 6.29 9.15
N PHE A 98 -12.03 6.75 9.90
CA PHE A 98 -13.10 5.89 10.41
C PHE A 98 -13.92 5.25 9.28
N PHE A 99 -14.22 6.00 8.22
CA PHE A 99 -14.92 5.48 7.06
C PHE A 99 -14.12 4.38 6.36
N ILE A 100 -12.83 4.62 6.09
CA ILE A 100 -11.95 3.63 5.46
C ILE A 100 -11.86 2.39 6.35
N MET A 101 -11.59 2.56 7.65
CA MET A 101 -11.54 1.45 8.61
C MET A 101 -12.83 0.62 8.62
N GLY A 102 -13.99 1.28 8.71
CA GLY A 102 -15.29 0.61 8.68
C GLY A 102 -15.53 -0.15 7.36
N SER A 103 -15.20 0.46 6.23
CA SER A 103 -15.34 -0.16 4.92
C SER A 103 -14.46 -1.40 4.76
N LEU A 104 -13.22 -1.37 5.25
CA LEU A 104 -12.30 -2.50 5.23
C LEU A 104 -12.75 -3.61 6.18
N MET A 105 -13.24 -3.29 7.38
CA MET A 105 -13.79 -4.28 8.30
C MET A 105 -14.99 -5.02 7.69
N LEU A 106 -15.87 -4.29 6.99
CA LEU A 106 -16.98 -4.90 6.25
C LEU A 106 -16.46 -5.79 5.11
N ALA A 107 -15.50 -5.31 4.32
CA ALA A 107 -14.90 -6.06 3.22
C ALA A 107 -14.29 -7.39 3.71
N VAL A 108 -13.49 -7.35 4.78
CA VAL A 108 -12.89 -8.54 5.40
C VAL A 108 -13.95 -9.50 5.91
N SER A 109 -15.05 -9.00 6.50
CA SER A 109 -16.17 -9.85 6.95
C SER A 109 -16.85 -10.59 5.79
N LEU A 110 -17.02 -9.93 4.64
CA LEU A 110 -17.59 -10.56 3.43
C LEU A 110 -16.67 -11.64 2.86
N VAL A 111 -15.36 -11.38 2.84
CA VAL A 111 -14.33 -12.35 2.44
C VAL A 111 -14.29 -13.55 3.38
N HIS A 112 -14.39 -13.31 4.69
CA HIS A 112 -14.39 -14.37 5.69
C HIS A 112 -15.60 -15.30 5.57
N GLN A 113 -16.77 -14.76 5.18
CA GLN A 113 -17.97 -15.55 4.90
C GLN A 113 -17.92 -16.29 3.55
N GLY A 114 -16.91 -16.04 2.72
CA GLY A 114 -16.77 -16.62 1.39
C GLY A 114 -17.79 -16.10 0.38
N LEU A 115 -18.42 -14.94 0.64
CA LEU A 115 -19.41 -14.33 -0.24
C LEU A 115 -18.77 -13.88 -1.56
N ASP A 116 -17.57 -13.32 -1.46
CA ASP A 116 -16.68 -12.97 -2.57
C ASP A 116 -16.45 -14.13 -3.55
N LYS A 117 -16.16 -15.35 -3.05
CA LYS A 117 -15.97 -16.55 -3.87
C LYS A 117 -17.28 -16.97 -4.55
N ARG A 118 -18.40 -16.88 -3.84
CA ARG A 118 -19.73 -17.19 -4.40
C ARG A 118 -20.11 -16.21 -5.51
N LEU A 119 -19.85 -14.93 -5.30
CA LEU A 119 -20.08 -13.87 -6.29
C LEU A 119 -19.20 -14.08 -7.53
N ALA A 120 -17.90 -14.36 -7.33
CA ALA A 120 -16.98 -14.65 -8.43
C ALA A 120 -17.44 -15.87 -9.25
N LEU A 121 -17.82 -16.97 -8.57
CA LEU A 121 -18.33 -18.16 -9.24
C LEU A 121 -19.64 -17.90 -9.99
N LEU A 122 -20.57 -17.12 -9.41
CA LEU A 122 -21.84 -16.77 -10.05
C LEU A 122 -21.61 -16.00 -11.36
N VAL A 123 -20.73 -15.00 -11.34
CA VAL A 123 -20.43 -14.20 -12.54
C VAL A 123 -19.70 -15.03 -13.60
N ILE A 124 -18.75 -15.88 -13.21
CA ILE A 124 -18.08 -16.81 -14.14
C ILE A 124 -19.10 -17.76 -14.78
N ASN A 125 -20.05 -18.30 -14.00
CA ASN A 125 -21.05 -19.23 -14.50
C ASN A 125 -21.99 -18.59 -15.53
N ILE A 126 -22.26 -17.28 -15.41
CA ILE A 126 -23.04 -16.50 -16.39
C ILE A 126 -22.24 -16.22 -17.67
N THR A 127 -20.91 -16.10 -17.54
CA THR A 127 -20.02 -15.61 -18.59
C THR A 127 -19.78 -16.65 -19.72
N GLY A 128 -20.07 -17.94 -19.51
CA GLY A 128 -20.05 -18.96 -20.57
C GLY A 128 -18.66 -19.32 -21.12
N ASN A 129 -18.61 -20.05 -22.25
CA ASN A 129 -17.40 -20.76 -22.73
C ASN A 129 -16.50 -20.00 -23.74
N LYS A 130 -16.81 -18.75 -24.10
CA LYS A 130 -15.98 -18.00 -25.07
C LYS A 130 -14.83 -17.29 -24.37
N THR A 131 -13.62 -17.38 -24.92
CA THR A 131 -12.41 -16.73 -24.37
C THR A 131 -12.59 -15.24 -24.09
N TRP A 132 -13.24 -14.51 -25.00
CA TRP A 132 -13.55 -13.09 -24.81
C TRP A 132 -14.47 -12.83 -23.61
N SER A 133 -15.47 -13.71 -23.42
CA SER A 133 -16.39 -13.61 -22.31
C SER A 133 -15.65 -13.85 -20.99
N ILE A 134 -14.87 -14.92 -20.91
CA ILE A 134 -14.05 -15.25 -19.73
C ILE A 134 -13.20 -14.05 -19.31
N VAL A 135 -12.52 -13.42 -20.27
CA VAL A 135 -11.69 -12.22 -20.03
C VAL A 135 -12.51 -11.08 -19.44
N LEU A 136 -13.66 -10.76 -20.04
CA LEU A 136 -14.56 -9.73 -19.51
C LEU A 136 -15.09 -10.09 -18.12
N GLY A 137 -15.38 -11.36 -17.86
CA GLY A 137 -15.78 -11.85 -16.53
C GLY A 137 -14.70 -11.62 -15.49
N PHE A 138 -13.44 -11.96 -15.80
CA PHE A 138 -12.31 -11.71 -14.89
C PHE A 138 -12.08 -10.22 -14.65
N VAL A 139 -12.08 -9.39 -15.70
CA VAL A 139 -11.96 -7.93 -15.54
C VAL A 139 -13.09 -7.39 -14.66
N GLY A 140 -14.34 -7.76 -14.95
CA GLY A 140 -15.51 -7.26 -14.26
C GLY A 140 -15.58 -7.69 -12.80
N ILE A 141 -15.27 -8.95 -12.50
CA ILE A 141 -15.22 -9.47 -11.12
C ILE A 141 -14.08 -8.81 -10.35
N SER A 142 -12.88 -8.75 -10.94
CA SER A 142 -11.73 -8.10 -10.31
C SER A 142 -12.01 -6.62 -10.04
N ALA A 143 -12.65 -5.91 -10.97
CA ALA A 143 -13.04 -4.53 -10.75
C ALA A 143 -14.10 -4.39 -9.64
N PHE A 144 -15.13 -5.23 -9.65
CA PHE A 144 -16.18 -5.20 -8.64
C PHE A 144 -15.63 -5.51 -7.24
N LEU A 145 -14.81 -6.57 -7.11
CA LEU A 145 -14.22 -6.95 -5.82
C LEU A 145 -13.19 -5.91 -5.34
N SER A 146 -12.36 -5.37 -6.24
CA SER A 146 -11.31 -4.37 -5.91
C SER A 146 -11.90 -3.01 -5.49
N SER A 147 -13.18 -2.79 -5.77
CA SER A 147 -13.91 -1.62 -5.29
C SER A 147 -14.23 -1.69 -3.79
N PHE A 148 -14.32 -2.89 -3.22
CA PHE A 148 -14.64 -3.06 -1.79
C PHE A 148 -13.47 -3.59 -0.99
N ILE A 149 -12.62 -4.41 -1.60
CA ILE A 149 -11.51 -5.11 -0.97
C ILE A 149 -10.22 -4.59 -1.59
N GLY A 150 -9.15 -4.47 -0.81
CA GLY A 150 -7.84 -4.07 -1.31
C GLY A 150 -7.34 -4.88 -2.50
N GLU A 151 -6.76 -4.20 -3.49
CA GLU A 151 -6.34 -4.77 -4.78
C GLU A 151 -5.39 -5.97 -4.64
N HIS A 152 -4.52 -5.94 -3.63
CA HIS A 152 -3.60 -7.02 -3.31
C HIS A 152 -4.32 -8.30 -2.88
N THR A 153 -5.40 -8.15 -2.10
CA THR A 153 -6.23 -9.28 -1.67
C THR A 153 -6.98 -9.87 -2.85
N VAL A 154 -7.61 -9.04 -3.67
CA VAL A 154 -8.37 -9.50 -4.85
C VAL A 154 -7.45 -10.22 -5.84
N GLY A 155 -6.25 -9.68 -6.09
CA GLY A 155 -5.24 -10.33 -6.93
C GLY A 155 -4.84 -11.71 -6.38
N ALA A 156 -4.56 -11.80 -5.07
CA ALA A 156 -4.21 -13.05 -4.41
C ALA A 156 -5.33 -14.11 -4.48
N MET A 157 -6.59 -13.68 -4.49
CA MET A 157 -7.76 -14.57 -4.58
C MET A 157 -8.09 -15.00 -6.00
N MET A 158 -7.93 -14.11 -6.98
CA MET A 158 -8.22 -14.40 -8.39
C MET A 158 -7.12 -15.20 -9.06
N LEU A 159 -5.88 -15.11 -8.58
CA LEU A 159 -4.75 -15.90 -9.07
C LEU A 159 -5.01 -17.42 -9.05
N PRO A 160 -5.37 -18.06 -7.92
CA PRO A 160 -5.67 -19.50 -7.91
C PRO A 160 -6.88 -19.87 -8.78
N VAL A 161 -7.87 -18.97 -8.92
CA VAL A 161 -9.04 -19.19 -9.79
C VAL A 161 -8.64 -19.21 -11.27
N ALA A 162 -7.80 -18.25 -11.69
CA ALA A 162 -7.25 -18.21 -13.04
C ALA A 162 -6.39 -19.45 -13.33
N LEU A 163 -5.54 -19.86 -12.39
CA LEU A 163 -4.72 -21.07 -12.51
C LEU A 163 -5.56 -22.34 -12.62
N ALA A 164 -6.65 -22.46 -11.86
CA ALA A 164 -7.58 -23.58 -11.96
C ALA A 164 -8.24 -23.66 -13.36
N LEU A 165 -8.63 -22.51 -13.92
CA LEU A 165 -9.19 -22.43 -15.28
C LEU A 165 -8.16 -22.87 -16.34
N ILE A 166 -6.92 -22.40 -16.24
CA ILE A 166 -5.83 -22.76 -17.16
C ILE A 166 -5.58 -24.28 -17.15
N ARG A 167 -5.57 -24.90 -15.96
CA ARG A 167 -5.43 -26.36 -15.81
C ARG A 167 -6.59 -27.11 -16.45
N ASN A 168 -7.83 -26.65 -16.23
CA ASN A 168 -9.01 -27.27 -16.82
C ASN A 168 -9.07 -27.12 -18.34
N ALA A 169 -8.48 -26.07 -18.90
CA ALA A 169 -8.31 -25.89 -20.34
C ALA A 169 -7.22 -26.78 -20.95
N GLY A 170 -6.56 -27.64 -20.16
CA GLY A 170 -5.50 -28.55 -20.63
C GLY A 170 -4.18 -27.85 -20.95
N LEU A 171 -4.01 -26.60 -20.53
CA LEU A 171 -2.79 -25.81 -20.77
C LEU A 171 -1.79 -26.01 -19.63
N SER A 172 -0.50 -25.94 -19.95
CA SER A 172 0.55 -26.01 -18.94
C SER A 172 0.52 -24.73 -18.07
N THR A 173 0.47 -24.91 -16.75
CA THR A 173 0.61 -23.81 -15.78
C THR A 173 2.05 -23.39 -15.55
N THR A 174 3.00 -24.21 -15.98
CA THR A 174 4.45 -23.99 -15.84
C THR A 174 5.03 -23.09 -16.92
N GLN A 175 4.30 -22.84 -18.01
CA GLN A 175 4.73 -21.93 -19.08
C GLN A 175 3.66 -20.85 -19.34
N ALA A 176 4.11 -19.63 -19.62
CA ALA A 176 3.24 -18.53 -19.96
C ALA A 176 2.61 -18.75 -21.34
N THR A 177 1.38 -19.28 -21.35
CA THR A 177 0.55 -19.38 -22.56
C THR A 177 -0.13 -18.04 -22.84
N LYS A 178 -0.57 -17.83 -24.09
CA LYS A 178 -1.33 -16.61 -24.45
C LYS A 178 -2.55 -16.44 -23.56
N LEU A 179 -3.26 -17.52 -23.22
CA LEU A 179 -4.43 -17.49 -22.34
C LEU A 179 -4.06 -17.12 -20.89
N SER A 180 -2.99 -17.69 -20.33
CA SER A 180 -2.58 -17.38 -18.96
C SER A 180 -2.16 -15.93 -18.80
N THR A 181 -1.38 -15.41 -19.75
CA THR A 181 -0.94 -14.01 -19.74
C THR A 181 -2.14 -13.07 -19.85
N LEU A 182 -3.10 -13.39 -20.72
CA LEU A 182 -4.28 -12.57 -20.94
C LEU A 182 -5.20 -12.56 -19.70
N LEU A 183 -5.37 -13.69 -19.00
CA LEU A 183 -6.11 -13.76 -17.74
C LEU A 183 -5.42 -12.99 -16.61
N LEU A 184 -4.10 -13.10 -16.49
CA LEU A 184 -3.33 -12.35 -15.47
C LEU A 184 -3.43 -10.84 -15.70
N PHE A 185 -3.30 -10.38 -16.96
CA PHE A 185 -3.52 -8.97 -17.29
C PHE A 185 -4.97 -8.54 -17.06
N SER A 186 -5.95 -9.41 -17.33
CA SER A 186 -7.36 -9.12 -17.06
C SER A 186 -7.61 -8.84 -15.58
N ILE A 187 -7.02 -9.66 -14.70
CA ILE A 187 -7.11 -9.47 -13.25
C ILE A 187 -6.41 -8.16 -12.85
N ALA A 188 -5.20 -7.93 -13.33
CA ALA A 188 -4.41 -6.75 -12.98
C ALA A 188 -5.12 -5.44 -13.37
N TYR A 189 -5.59 -5.34 -14.62
CA TYR A 189 -6.34 -4.18 -15.08
C TYR A 189 -7.72 -4.06 -14.42
N GLY A 190 -8.39 -5.19 -14.16
CA GLY A 190 -9.64 -5.20 -13.42
C GLY A 190 -9.46 -4.60 -12.02
N CYS A 191 -8.46 -5.05 -11.27
CA CYS A 191 -8.18 -4.53 -9.94
C CYS A 191 -7.89 -3.02 -9.96
N ALA A 192 -7.04 -2.56 -10.89
CA ALA A 192 -6.66 -1.15 -11.02
C ALA A 192 -7.84 -0.23 -11.41
N ILE A 193 -8.77 -0.71 -12.25
CA ILE A 193 -9.97 0.05 -12.62
C ILE A 193 -10.98 0.06 -11.47
N GLY A 194 -11.11 -1.05 -10.76
CA GLY A 194 -12.08 -1.21 -9.67
C GLY A 194 -11.83 -0.31 -8.48
N SER A 195 -10.56 -0.13 -8.11
CA SER A 195 -10.18 0.68 -6.94
C SER A 195 -10.46 2.18 -7.15
N ILE A 196 -10.48 2.68 -8.38
CA ILE A 196 -10.88 4.07 -8.69
C ILE A 196 -12.38 4.32 -8.42
N GLY A 197 -13.21 3.27 -8.45
CA GLY A 197 -14.67 3.39 -8.42
C GLY A 197 -15.27 3.79 -7.07
N THR A 198 -14.53 3.64 -5.96
CA THR A 198 -15.05 3.87 -4.60
C THR A 198 -13.98 4.51 -3.71
N PRO A 199 -14.39 5.40 -2.77
CA PRO A 199 -13.46 6.00 -1.80
C PRO A 199 -12.77 4.95 -0.90
N SER A 200 -13.41 3.80 -0.68
CA SER A 200 -12.85 2.70 0.11
C SER A 200 -11.75 1.92 -0.61
N GLY A 201 -11.87 1.69 -1.92
CA GLY A 201 -10.87 0.96 -2.70
C GLY A 201 -9.68 1.84 -3.11
N GLY A 202 -9.96 3.11 -3.46
CA GLY A 202 -8.92 4.06 -3.89
C GLY A 202 -8.14 4.67 -2.73
N GLY A 203 -8.65 4.59 -1.50
CA GLY A 203 -7.98 5.08 -0.30
C GLY A 203 -6.76 4.23 0.13
N GLU A 204 -6.53 3.09 -0.51
CA GLU A 204 -5.32 2.27 -0.31
C GLU A 204 -4.17 2.61 -1.28
N MET A 205 -4.38 3.56 -2.22
CA MET A 205 -3.33 4.02 -3.16
C MET A 205 -2.42 5.10 -2.57
#